data_AF-A0A8J7VL88-F1
#
_entry.id   AF-A0A8J7VL88-F1
#
_cell.length_a   1.000
_cell.length_b   1.000
_cell.length_c   1.000
_cell.angle_alpha   90.00
_cell.angle_beta   90.00
_cell.angle_gamma   90.00
#
_symmetry.space_group_name_H-M   'P 1'
#
loop_
_entity.id
_entity.type
_entity.pdbx_description
1 polymer ?
#
loop_
_entity_poly.entity_id
_entity_poly.type
_entity_poly.pdbx_seq_one_letter_code
_entity_poly.pdbx_strand_id
1 'polypeptide(L)'
;MQSQTQISPKSRFTDGLITALPIALGYFPIAFAFGVAATGAGLSALEAFGLSLIIYAGAAQFLALALISSGAPLLVAAFTLVAMNLRHLLYGPALIKRVGKAASTRHAWAWAFGLTDEVFGAALGAMARGRV
;
A
#
# COMPACT_ATOMS: atom_id res chain seq x y z
N MET A 1 31.81 -22.88 -24.18
CA MET A 1 31.69 -21.50 -24.70
C MET A 1 30.31 -21.42 -25.33
N GLN A 2 29.29 -20.82 -24.72
CA GLN A 2 29.10 -19.39 -24.54
C GLN A 2 28.39 -19.08 -23.21
N SER A 3 29.07 -18.41 -22.28
CA SER A 3 28.41 -17.74 -21.16
C SER A 3 27.81 -16.43 -21.70
N GLN A 4 26.53 -16.45 -22.03
CA GLN A 4 25.81 -15.20 -22.31
C GLN A 4 25.47 -14.55 -20.97
N THR A 5 26.33 -13.63 -20.55
CA THR A 5 26.08 -12.68 -19.46
C THR A 5 24.88 -11.82 -19.87
N GLN A 6 23.68 -12.21 -19.43
CA GLN A 6 22.46 -11.40 -19.56
C GLN A 6 22.68 -10.12 -18.76
N ILE A 7 23.02 -9.03 -19.43
CA ILE A 7 23.03 -7.69 -18.83
C ILE A 7 21.56 -7.28 -18.71
N SER A 8 20.94 -7.56 -17.55
CA SER A 8 19.61 -7.03 -17.25
C SER A 8 19.63 -5.51 -17.46
N PRO A 9 18.71 -4.93 -18.26
CA PRO A 9 18.62 -3.49 -18.37
C PRO A 9 18.34 -2.94 -16.97
N LYS A 10 19.14 -1.95 -16.57
CA LYS A 10 18.98 -1.28 -15.28
C LYS A 10 17.59 -0.65 -15.25
N SER A 11 16.66 -1.29 -14.52
CA SER A 11 15.30 -0.80 -14.35
C SER A 11 15.34 0.66 -13.89
N ARG A 12 14.64 1.54 -14.63
CA ARG A 12 14.54 2.95 -14.29
C ARG A 12 13.35 3.14 -13.35
N PHE A 13 13.43 4.14 -12.47
CA PHE A 13 12.31 4.52 -11.62
C PHE A 13 11.01 4.75 -12.41
N THR A 14 11.12 5.26 -13.64
CA THR A 14 9.99 5.44 -14.57
C THR A 14 9.26 4.14 -14.90
N ASP A 15 9.97 3.01 -15.00
CA ASP A 15 9.35 1.72 -15.30
C ASP A 15 8.47 1.26 -14.13
N GLY A 16 8.90 1.57 -12.91
CA GLY A 16 8.12 1.39 -11.69
C GLY A 16 6.85 2.25 -11.66
N LEU A 17 6.96 3.53 -12.03
CA LEU A 17 5.79 4.43 -12.12
C LEU A 17 4.76 3.94 -13.14
N ILE A 18 5.21 3.53 -14.32
CA ILE A 18 4.32 2.99 -15.37
C ILE A 18 3.64 1.71 -14.88
N THR A 19 4.39 0.83 -14.18
CA THR A 19 3.83 -0.41 -13.61
C THR A 19 2.80 -0.13 -12.51
N ALA A 20 2.98 0.94 -11.73
CA ALA A 20 2.07 1.31 -10.66
C ALA A 20 0.79 2.03 -11.14
N LEU A 21 0.79 2.61 -12.35
CA LEU A 21 -0.33 3.41 -12.84
C LEU A 21 -1.66 2.62 -12.91
N PRO A 22 -1.73 1.40 -13.47
CA PRO A 22 -2.96 0.62 -13.49
C PRO A 22 -3.48 0.28 -12.09
N ILE A 23 -2.55 0.05 -11.14
CA ILE A 23 -2.88 -0.22 -9.74
C ILE A 23 -3.53 1.02 -9.11
N ALA A 24 -2.94 2.20 -9.32
CA ALA A 24 -3.46 3.46 -8.81
C ALA A 24 -4.86 3.77 -9.36
N LEU A 25 -5.10 3.52 -10.65
CA LEU A 25 -6.44 3.66 -11.26
C LEU A 25 -7.46 2.70 -10.62
N GLY A 26 -7.02 1.51 -10.22
CA GLY A 26 -7.84 0.54 -9.49
C GLY A 26 -8.34 1.01 -8.12
N TYR A 27 -7.68 2.02 -7.51
CA TYR A 27 -8.13 2.58 -6.22
C TYR A 27 -9.30 3.55 -6.35
N PHE A 28 -9.52 4.15 -7.53
CA PHE A 28 -10.57 5.16 -7.72
C PHE A 28 -11.98 4.65 -7.38
N PRO A 29 -12.42 3.46 -7.86
CA PRO A 29 -13.75 2.94 -7.51
C PRO A 29 -13.91 2.68 -6.00
N ILE A 30 -12.84 2.22 -5.34
CA ILE A 30 -12.86 1.93 -3.89
C ILE A 30 -12.97 3.24 -3.10
N ALA A 31 -12.18 4.26 -3.47
CA ALA A 31 -12.24 5.58 -2.85
C ALA A 31 -13.61 6.24 -3.03
N PHE A 32 -14.20 6.12 -4.23
CA PHE A 32 -15.55 6.62 -4.50
C PHE A 32 -16.59 5.88 -3.65
N ALA A 33 -16.53 4.55 -3.60
CA ALA A 33 -17.44 3.75 -2.78
C ALA A 33 -17.34 4.11 -1.29
N PHE A 34 -16.11 4.34 -0.79
CA PHE A 34 -15.91 4.82 0.57
C PHE A 34 -16.54 6.20 0.79
N GLY A 35 -16.36 7.14 -0.13
CA GLY A 35 -16.97 8.48 -0.02
C GLY A 35 -18.50 8.43 0.05
N VAL A 36 -19.13 7.58 -0.77
CA VAL A 36 -20.58 7.35 -0.71
C VAL A 36 -20.99 6.68 0.61
N ALA A 37 -20.25 5.68 1.07
CA ALA A 37 -20.55 5.00 2.33
C ALA A 37 -20.41 5.93 3.54
N ALA A 38 -19.34 6.74 3.58
CA ALA A 38 -19.07 7.68 4.67
C ALA A 38 -20.13 8.77 4.77
N THR A 39 -20.55 9.32 3.63
CA THR A 39 -21.64 10.30 3.59
C THR A 39 -22.99 9.68 3.95
N GLY A 40 -23.24 8.44 3.53
CA GLY A 40 -24.41 7.65 3.97
C GLY A 40 -24.42 7.35 5.48
N ALA A 41 -23.26 7.30 6.13
CA ALA A 41 -23.10 7.10 7.57
C ALA A 41 -23.14 8.42 8.38
N GLY A 42 -23.39 9.56 7.72
CA GLY A 42 -23.55 10.86 8.37
C GLY A 42 -22.29 11.72 8.45
N LEU A 43 -21.15 11.29 7.89
CA LEU A 43 -19.97 12.15 7.76
C LEU A 43 -20.19 13.18 6.64
N SER A 44 -19.71 14.40 6.82
CA SER A 44 -19.62 15.37 5.74
C SER A 44 -18.61 14.92 4.68
N ALA A 45 -18.76 15.45 3.45
CA ALA A 45 -17.80 15.18 2.38
C ALA A 45 -16.36 15.59 2.75
N LEU A 46 -16.22 16.67 3.53
CA LEU A 46 -14.93 17.14 4.05
C LEU A 46 -14.32 16.17 5.06
N GLU A 47 -15.12 15.61 5.96
CA GLU A 47 -14.67 14.60 6.92
C GLU A 47 -14.29 13.30 6.22
N ALA A 48 -15.08 12.83 5.26
CA ALA A 48 -14.76 11.66 4.45
C ALA A 48 -13.46 11.84 3.66
N PHE A 49 -13.27 13.03 3.07
CA PHE A 49 -12.03 13.39 2.39
C PHE A 49 -10.84 13.44 3.35
N GLY A 50 -11.00 14.08 4.51
CA GLY A 50 -9.97 14.15 5.56
C GLY A 50 -9.58 12.75 6.07
N LEU A 51 -10.56 11.86 6.27
CA LEU A 51 -10.28 10.48 6.65
C LEU A 51 -9.47 9.74 5.58
N SER A 52 -9.73 10.02 4.29
CA SER A 52 -8.97 9.43 3.18
C SER A 52 -7.53 9.92 3.10
N LEU A 53 -7.24 11.15 3.53
CA LEU A 53 -5.87 11.68 3.59
C LEU A 53 -5.05 11.00 4.69
N ILE A 54 -5.69 10.63 5.80
CA ILE A 54 -5.03 10.01 6.96
C ILE A 54 -4.96 8.50 6.79
N ILE A 55 -6.06 7.89 6.34
CA ILE A 55 -6.24 6.45 6.14
C ILE A 55 -6.42 6.21 4.65
N TYR A 56 -5.33 6.07 3.92
CA TYR A 56 -5.36 5.81 2.47
C TYR A 56 -5.54 4.32 2.13
N ALA A 57 -5.53 3.42 3.13
CA ALA A 57 -5.79 2.00 2.94
C ALA A 57 -7.30 1.73 2.90
N GLY A 58 -7.83 1.37 1.72
CA GLY A 58 -9.27 1.24 1.49
C GLY A 58 -9.99 0.35 2.51
N ALA A 59 -9.48 -0.85 2.80
CA ALA A 59 -10.07 -1.74 3.79
C ALA A 59 -10.08 -1.14 5.21
N ALA A 60 -9.06 -0.36 5.56
CA ALA A 60 -8.98 0.34 6.84
C ALA A 60 -9.98 1.51 6.91
N GLN A 61 -10.31 2.16 5.79
CA GLN A 61 -11.33 3.22 5.77
C GLN A 61 -12.73 2.68 6.10
N PHE A 62 -13.11 1.54 5.51
CA PHE A 62 -14.39 0.91 5.82
C PHE A 62 -14.44 0.35 7.24
N LEU A 63 -13.33 -0.20 7.74
CA LEU A 63 -13.24 -0.61 9.14
C LEU A 63 -13.35 0.59 10.10
N ALA A 64 -12.66 1.69 9.80
CA ALA A 64 -12.75 2.93 10.58
C ALA A 64 -14.20 3.44 10.61
N LEU A 65 -14.88 3.44 9.47
CA LEU A 65 -16.27 3.83 9.37
C LEU A 65 -17.17 2.94 10.23
N ALA A 66 -17.02 1.61 10.14
CA ALA A 66 -17.79 0.67 10.95
C ALA A 66 -17.56 0.88 12.46
N LEU A 67 -16.31 1.10 12.88
CA LEU A 67 -15.96 1.34 14.28
C LEU A 67 -16.55 2.66 14.79
N ILE A 68 -16.45 3.74 14.00
CA ILE A 68 -17.03 5.05 14.33
C ILE A 68 -18.55 4.93 14.45
N SER A 69 -19.21 4.31 13.46
CA SER A 69 -20.67 4.13 13.46
C SER A 69 -21.16 3.22 14.59
N SER A 70 -20.33 2.29 15.06
CA SER A 70 -20.66 1.44 16.22
C SER A 70 -20.52 2.15 17.57
N GLY A 71 -19.97 3.37 17.61
CA GLY A 71 -19.66 4.09 18.85
C GLY A 71 -18.46 3.50 19.61
N ALA A 72 -17.57 2.76 18.92
CA ALA A 72 -16.39 2.19 19.54
C ALA A 72 -15.50 3.31 20.13
N PRO A 73 -14.87 3.10 21.31
CA PRO A 73 -13.93 4.07 21.85
C PRO A 73 -12.80 4.36 20.85
N LEU A 74 -12.40 5.63 20.72
CA LEU A 74 -11.38 6.06 19.75
C LEU A 74 -10.08 5.26 19.87
N LEU A 75 -9.66 4.94 21.10
CA LEU A 75 -8.45 4.16 21.35
C LEU A 75 -8.57 2.72 20.81
N VAL A 76 -9.73 2.09 20.99
CA VAL A 76 -10.01 0.75 20.43
C VAL A 76 -10.00 0.80 18.91
N ALA A 77 -10.61 1.83 18.32
CA ALA A 77 -10.61 1.98 16.87
C ALA A 77 -9.18 2.16 16.32
N ALA A 78 -8.38 3.03 16.95
CA ALA A 78 -6.99 3.27 16.58
C ALA A 78 -6.14 1.99 16.66
N PHE A 79 -6.20 1.25 17.77
CA PHE A 79 -5.45 -0.01 17.91
C PHE A 79 -5.91 -1.07 16.92
N THR A 80 -7.20 -1.17 16.65
CA THR A 80 -7.74 -2.13 15.67
C THR A 80 -7.23 -1.81 14.26
N LEU A 81 -7.24 -0.53 13.87
CA LEU A 81 -6.72 -0.09 12.58
C LEU A 81 -5.21 -0.34 12.46
N VAL A 82 -4.44 -0.04 13.51
CA VAL A 82 -3.00 -0.34 13.54
C VAL A 82 -2.77 -1.85 13.43
N ALA A 83 -3.48 -2.64 14.22
CA ALA A 83 -3.34 -4.10 14.25
C ALA A 83 -3.64 -4.72 12.88
N MET A 84 -4.71 -4.27 12.22
CA MET A 84 -5.08 -4.69 10.86
C MET A 84 -3.96 -4.41 9.85
N ASN A 85 -3.24 -3.28 10.01
CA ASN A 85 -2.21 -2.83 9.09
C ASN A 85 -0.79 -3.27 9.45
N LEU A 86 -0.57 -3.95 10.58
CA LEU A 86 0.76 -4.46 10.99
C LEU A 86 1.41 -5.32 9.90
N ARG A 87 0.64 -5.94 9.00
CA ARG A 87 1.15 -6.70 7.86
C ARG A 87 2.11 -5.90 6.98
N HIS A 88 1.95 -4.58 6.90
CA HIS A 88 2.83 -3.72 6.13
C HIS A 88 4.27 -3.71 6.67
N LEU A 89 4.47 -3.95 7.97
CA LEU A 89 5.80 -4.08 8.56
C LEU A 89 6.60 -5.24 7.95
N LEU A 90 5.93 -6.24 7.39
CA LEU A 90 6.57 -7.39 6.75
C LEU A 90 7.14 -7.05 5.36
N TYR A 91 6.69 -5.97 4.73
CA TYR A 91 7.11 -5.60 3.37
C TYR A 91 8.58 -5.23 3.32
N GLY A 92 9.05 -4.45 4.30
CA GLY A 92 10.45 -4.04 4.40
C GLY A 92 11.42 -5.21 4.42
N PRO A 93 11.36 -6.11 5.42
CA PRO A 93 12.21 -7.29 5.50
C PRO A 93 12.08 -8.23 4.30
N ALA A 94 10.87 -8.40 3.75
CA ALA A 94 10.64 -9.26 2.59
C ALA A 94 11.35 -8.74 1.33
N LEU A 95 11.31 -7.42 1.08
CA LEU A 95 12.00 -6.80 -0.05
C LEU A 95 13.51 -6.70 0.17
N ILE A 96 13.98 -6.38 1.38
CA ILE A 96 15.42 -6.34 1.70
C ILE A 96 16.08 -7.68 1.37
N LYS A 97 15.44 -8.80 1.72
CA LYS A 97 15.97 -10.15 1.41
C LYS A 97 16.16 -10.40 -0.08
N ARG A 98 15.39 -9.75 -0.95
CA ARG A 98 15.49 -9.90 -2.42
C ARG A 98 16.44 -8.89 -3.05
N VAL A 99 16.40 -7.64 -2.61
CA VAL A 99 17.24 -6.55 -3.14
C VAL A 99 18.69 -6.66 -2.63
N GLY A 100 18.90 -7.29 -1.48
CA GLY A 100 20.22 -7.52 -0.90
C GLY A 100 20.91 -6.21 -0.51
N LYS A 101 22.23 -6.13 -0.74
CA LYS A 101 23.09 -5.02 -0.27
C LYS A 101 22.75 -3.65 -0.86
N ALA A 102 21.92 -3.58 -1.90
CA ALA A 102 21.49 -2.31 -2.49
C ALA A 102 20.42 -1.60 -1.65
N ALA A 103 19.77 -2.29 -0.71
CA ALA A 103 18.75 -1.72 0.17
C ALA A 103 19.29 -1.50 1.59
N SER A 104 18.81 -0.42 2.22
CA SER A 104 19.12 -0.10 3.62
C SER A 104 17.87 -0.17 4.50
N THR A 105 18.04 -0.12 5.82
CA THR A 105 16.92 -0.09 6.78
C THR A 105 15.94 1.07 6.53
N ARG A 106 16.41 2.20 5.99
CA ARG A 106 15.53 3.32 5.59
C ARG A 106 14.56 2.92 4.48
N HIS A 107 15.02 2.10 3.53
CA HIS A 107 14.17 1.56 2.47
C HIS A 107 13.12 0.60 3.03
N ALA A 108 13.49 -0.26 4.00
CA ALA A 108 12.52 -1.13 4.66
C ALA A 108 11.38 -0.34 5.32
N TRP A 109 11.68 0.74 6.04
CA TRP A 109 10.65 1.58 6.64
C TRP A 109 9.82 2.33 5.60
N ALA A 110 10.46 2.86 4.55
CA ALA A 110 9.74 3.50 3.45
C ALA A 110 8.80 2.52 2.75
N TRP A 111 9.19 1.26 2.57
CA TRP A 111 8.35 0.22 1.98
C TRP A 111 7.25 -0.25 2.92
N ALA A 112 7.54 -0.39 4.21
CA ALA A 112 6.55 -0.74 5.22
C ALA A 112 5.48 0.34 5.41
N PHE A 113 5.82 1.61 5.16
CA PHE A 113 4.84 2.68 5.20
C PHE A 113 4.15 2.85 3.83
N GLY A 114 4.92 3.04 2.76
CA GLY A 114 4.40 3.55 1.49
C GLY A 114 3.87 2.50 0.50
N LEU A 115 4.11 1.21 0.70
CA LEU A 115 3.59 0.19 -0.22
C LEU A 115 2.22 -0.30 0.21
N THR A 116 1.39 -0.60 -0.78
CA THR A 116 0.18 -1.40 -0.61
C THR A 116 0.46 -2.87 -0.96
N ASP A 117 -0.48 -3.75 -0.63
CA ASP A 117 -0.42 -5.19 -0.96
C ASP A 117 -0.22 -5.43 -2.47
N GLU A 118 -0.89 -4.65 -3.31
CA GLU A 118 -0.86 -4.75 -4.78
C GLU A 118 0.51 -4.31 -5.33
N VAL A 119 1.04 -3.19 -4.82
CA VAL A 119 2.36 -2.68 -5.26
C VAL A 119 3.48 -3.59 -4.76
N PHE A 120 3.38 -4.10 -3.52
CA PHE A 120 4.30 -5.10 -2.98
C PHE A 120 4.28 -6.39 -3.80
N GLY A 121 3.09 -6.91 -4.13
CA GLY A 121 2.91 -8.09 -4.98
C GLY A 121 3.47 -7.88 -6.39
N ALA A 122 3.23 -6.72 -7.00
CA ALA A 122 3.78 -6.36 -8.30
C ALA A 122 5.32 -6.32 -8.28
N ALA A 123 5.91 -5.73 -7.24
CA ALA A 123 7.36 -5.68 -7.05
C ALA A 123 7.97 -7.09 -6.89
N LEU A 124 7.37 -7.95 -6.06
CA LEU A 124 7.79 -9.36 -5.92
C LEU A 124 7.72 -10.11 -7.25
N GLY A 125 6.64 -9.92 -8.01
CA GLY A 125 6.46 -10.52 -9.32
C GLY A 125 7.48 -10.02 -10.35
N ALA A 126 7.81 -8.73 -10.33
CA ALA A 126 8.83 -8.16 -11.22
C ALA A 126 10.22 -8.72 -10.93
N MET A 127 10.61 -8.81 -9.66
CA MET A 127 11.88 -9.42 -9.24
C MET A 127 11.94 -10.92 -9.57
N ALA A 128 10.84 -11.65 -9.39
CA ALA A 128 10.78 -13.07 -9.76
C ALA A 128 10.96 -13.31 -11.28
N ARG A 129 10.60 -12.33 -12.11
CA ARG A 129 10.78 -12.37 -13.57
C ARG A 129 12.10 -11.76 -14.05
N GLY A 130 13.00 -11.35 -13.15
CA GLY A 130 14.29 -10.73 -13.50
C GLY A 130 14.17 -9.35 -14.17
N ARG A 131 13.06 -8.64 -13.97
CA ARG A 131 12.83 -7.29 -14.55
C ARG A 131 13.43 -6.14 -13.71
N VAL A 132 14.01 -6.46 -12.56
CA VAL A 132 14.63 -5.55 -11.58
C VAL A 132 15.79 -6.26 -10.90
#